data_AF-A0A975BSD0-F1
#
_entry.id   AF-A0A975BSD0-F1
#
_cell.length_a   1.000
_cell.length_b   1.000
_cell.length_c   1.000
_cell.angle_alpha   90.00
_cell.angle_beta   90.00
_cell.angle_gamma   90.00
#
_symmetry.space_group_name_H-M   'P 1'
#
loop_
_entity.id
_entity.type
_entity.pdbx_description
1 polymer ?
#
loop_
_entity_poly.entity_id
_entity_poly.type
_entity_poly.pdbx_seq_one_letter_code
_entity_poly.pdbx_strand_id
1 'polypeptide(L)'
;MAKIKKTIKTIRVDADKCNGCRGCEIICSAYHAEPKYSSINPAKSRIQVLTHRLQNIWLPVFAGEYTPAECMGRDKYVIDGKEYEECAFCRAACPSRDLFKDPDSGLPLKCDMCEGNESGPLCVEWCLNDVLTYEEREEEVEEEVEMEEMEIGLGSLIDKYGLDKIASTVARMSQKD
;
A
#
# COMPACT_ATOMS: atom_id res chain seq x y z
N MET A 1 -8.49 8.12 -27.09
CA MET A 1 -7.34 7.40 -26.51
C MET A 1 -7.29 6.02 -27.13
N ALA A 2 -6.10 5.44 -27.32
CA ALA A 2 -5.99 4.09 -27.88
C ALA A 2 -6.49 3.06 -26.85
N LYS A 3 -7.21 2.03 -27.31
CA LYS A 3 -7.57 0.89 -26.46
C LYS A 3 -6.43 -0.12 -26.52
N ILE A 4 -5.92 -0.52 -25.36
CA ILE A 4 -4.88 -1.53 -25.23
C ILE A 4 -5.42 -2.71 -24.42
N LYS A 5 -4.91 -3.92 -24.70
CA LYS A 5 -5.12 -5.07 -23.82
C LYS A 5 -4.15 -4.97 -22.66
N LYS A 6 -4.67 -4.83 -21.43
CA LYS A 6 -3.88 -4.79 -20.19
C LYS A 6 -4.17 -6.04 -19.37
N THR A 7 -3.14 -6.61 -18.77
CA THR A 7 -3.30 -7.67 -17.75
C THR A 7 -3.65 -7.02 -16.42
N ILE A 8 -4.86 -7.29 -15.93
CA ILE A 8 -5.33 -6.83 -14.62
C ILE A 8 -5.02 -7.90 -13.58
N LYS A 9 -4.26 -7.49 -12.56
CA LYS A 9 -3.89 -8.32 -11.41
C LYS A 9 -4.85 -8.06 -10.26
N THR A 10 -5.39 -9.11 -9.66
CA THR A 10 -6.34 -9.03 -8.55
C THR A 10 -5.86 -9.90 -7.39
N ILE A 11 -5.85 -9.33 -6.18
CA ILE A 11 -5.73 -10.13 -4.95
C ILE A 11 -7.12 -10.21 -4.32
N ARG A 12 -7.73 -11.39 -4.35
CA ARG A 12 -8.97 -11.67 -3.64
C ARG A 12 -8.66 -11.82 -2.14
N VAL A 13 -9.45 -11.17 -1.30
CA VAL A 13 -9.30 -11.18 0.16
C VAL A 13 -10.53 -11.81 0.81
N ASP A 14 -10.37 -13.00 1.36
CA ASP A 14 -11.38 -13.73 2.13
C ASP A 14 -11.13 -13.51 3.64
N ALA A 15 -11.53 -12.34 4.13
CA ALA A 15 -11.20 -11.86 5.47
C ALA A 15 -11.71 -12.78 6.60
N ASP A 16 -12.76 -13.57 6.35
CA ASP A 16 -13.31 -14.51 7.33
C ASP A 16 -12.36 -15.68 7.66
N LYS A 17 -11.42 -15.99 6.76
CA LYS A 17 -10.34 -16.98 7.01
C LYS A 17 -9.16 -16.40 7.78
N CYS A 18 -9.11 -15.08 7.97
CA CYS A 18 -7.97 -14.43 8.59
C CYS A 18 -7.93 -14.72 10.10
N ASN A 19 -6.78 -15.20 10.57
CA ASN A 19 -6.53 -15.44 11.99
C ASN A 19 -5.68 -14.34 12.65
N GLY A 20 -5.39 -13.26 11.92
CA GLY A 20 -4.62 -12.13 12.45
C GLY A 20 -3.13 -12.43 12.73
N CYS A 21 -2.53 -13.43 12.09
CA CYS A 21 -1.12 -13.77 12.32
C CYS A 21 -0.12 -12.68 11.87
N ARG A 22 -0.55 -11.77 10.97
CA ARG A 22 0.26 -10.69 10.39
C ARG A 22 1.51 -11.17 9.64
N GLY A 23 1.55 -12.44 9.22
CA GLY A 23 2.64 -12.99 8.39
C GLY A 23 2.82 -12.25 7.08
N CYS A 24 1.71 -11.81 6.47
CA CYS A 24 1.70 -10.96 5.28
C CYS A 24 2.42 -9.62 5.50
N GLU A 25 2.28 -9.02 6.68
CA GLU A 25 2.93 -7.74 6.98
C GLU A 25 4.45 -7.92 7.12
N ILE A 26 4.84 -8.98 7.83
CA ILE A 26 6.24 -9.37 8.08
C ILE A 26 6.97 -9.57 6.75
N ILE A 27 6.50 -10.50 5.91
CA ILE A 27 7.20 -10.83 4.67
C ILE A 27 7.24 -9.68 3.68
N CYS A 28 6.15 -8.90 3.59
CA CYS A 28 6.10 -7.74 2.72
C CYS A 28 7.12 -6.68 3.17
N SER A 29 7.22 -6.38 4.47
CA SER A 29 8.23 -5.44 4.96
C SER A 29 9.66 -5.96 4.80
N ALA A 30 9.87 -7.27 4.96
CA ALA A 30 11.17 -7.90 4.79
C ALA A 30 11.64 -7.80 3.33
N TYR A 31 10.75 -8.12 2.38
CA TYR A 31 11.07 -8.09 0.95
C TYR A 31 11.47 -6.69 0.48
N HIS A 32 10.83 -5.66 1.02
CA HIS A 32 11.07 -4.26 0.65
C HIS A 32 12.08 -3.54 1.55
N ALA A 33 12.80 -4.27 2.39
CA ALA A 33 13.99 -3.73 3.04
C ALA A 33 15.08 -3.50 1.98
N GLU A 34 15.97 -2.54 2.23
CA GLU A 34 17.14 -2.29 1.38
C GLU A 34 18.42 -2.51 2.22
N PRO A 35 19.21 -3.56 1.95
CA PRO A 35 19.00 -4.64 0.96
C PRO A 35 17.81 -5.57 1.30
N LYS A 36 17.27 -6.28 0.30
CA LYS A 36 16.12 -7.20 0.50
C LYS A 36 16.38 -8.17 1.66
N TYR A 37 15.37 -8.31 2.53
CA TYR A 37 15.38 -9.15 3.74
C TYR A 37 16.36 -8.74 4.86
N SER A 38 17.03 -7.58 4.74
CA SER A 38 17.98 -7.11 5.77
C SER A 38 17.33 -6.72 7.09
N SER A 39 16.05 -6.34 7.08
CA SER A 39 15.30 -5.93 8.26
C SER A 39 13.81 -6.21 8.11
N ILE A 40 13.07 -6.18 9.23
CA ILE A 40 11.64 -6.39 9.26
C ILE A 40 11.02 -5.25 10.06
N ASN A 41 10.08 -4.54 9.46
CA ASN A 41 9.31 -3.50 10.13
C ASN A 41 7.88 -3.52 9.58
N PRO A 42 6.91 -4.14 10.28
CA PRO A 42 5.53 -4.18 9.82
C PRO A 42 4.93 -2.81 9.52
N ALA A 43 5.38 -1.73 10.15
CA ALA A 43 4.92 -0.37 9.82
C ALA A 43 5.33 0.09 8.40
N LYS A 44 6.35 -0.53 7.80
CA LYS A 44 6.76 -0.33 6.39
C LYS A 44 6.06 -1.28 5.41
N SER A 45 5.10 -2.08 5.88
CA SER A 45 4.43 -3.06 5.04
C SER A 45 3.35 -2.43 4.16
N ARG A 46 3.28 -2.88 2.91
CA ARG A 46 2.30 -2.46 1.89
C ARG A 46 0.97 -3.22 2.00
N ILE A 47 0.83 -4.08 3.01
CA ILE A 47 -0.42 -4.68 3.48
C ILE A 47 -0.46 -4.55 5.01
N GLN A 48 -1.62 -4.19 5.57
CA GLN A 48 -1.83 -4.03 7.02
C GLN A 48 -3.11 -4.76 7.43
N VAL A 49 -3.05 -5.54 8.51
CA VAL A 49 -4.23 -6.23 9.06
C VAL A 49 -4.88 -5.36 10.13
N LEU A 50 -5.97 -4.68 9.77
CA LEU A 50 -6.78 -3.93 10.72
C LEU A 50 -7.59 -4.91 11.56
N THR A 51 -7.55 -4.75 12.89
CA THR A 51 -8.15 -5.72 13.79
C THR A 51 -8.84 -5.12 15.00
N HIS A 52 -10.03 -5.64 15.28
CA HIS A 52 -10.74 -5.48 16.55
C HIS A 52 -11.05 -6.87 17.11
N ARG A 53 -10.15 -7.39 17.94
CA ARG A 53 -10.19 -8.79 18.41
C ARG A 53 -11.50 -9.14 19.12
N LEU A 54 -12.02 -8.23 19.94
CA LEU A 54 -13.27 -8.44 20.69
C LEU A 54 -14.53 -8.41 19.80
N GLN A 55 -14.42 -7.85 18.60
CA GLN A 55 -15.50 -7.75 17.62
C GLN A 55 -15.30 -8.74 16.44
N ASN A 56 -14.30 -9.61 16.53
CA ASN A 56 -13.93 -10.57 15.48
C ASN A 56 -13.73 -9.90 14.10
N ILE A 57 -13.02 -8.77 14.09
CA ILE A 57 -12.61 -8.08 12.86
C ILE A 57 -11.14 -8.38 12.59
N TRP A 58 -10.87 -8.95 11.41
CA TRP A 58 -9.54 -9.27 10.88
C TRP A 58 -9.51 -8.89 9.39
N LEU A 59 -9.13 -7.66 9.10
CA LEU A 59 -9.28 -7.07 7.77
C LEU A 59 -7.91 -6.74 7.18
N PRO A 60 -7.35 -7.58 6.29
CA PRO A 60 -6.18 -7.23 5.49
C PRO A 60 -6.52 -6.12 4.49
N VAL A 61 -5.78 -5.02 4.55
CA VAL A 61 -5.94 -3.86 3.65
C VAL A 61 -4.62 -3.57 2.97
N PHE A 62 -4.65 -3.44 1.66
CA PHE A 62 -3.46 -3.15 0.84
C PHE A 62 -3.28 -1.65 0.65
N ALA A 63 -2.04 -1.20 0.67
CA ALA A 63 -1.66 0.12 0.23
C ALA A 63 -2.13 0.37 -1.21
N GLY A 64 -2.68 1.55 -1.45
CA GLY A 64 -3.15 2.03 -2.75
C GLY A 64 -2.46 3.33 -3.12
N GLU A 65 -3.21 4.25 -3.73
CA GLU A 65 -2.66 5.52 -4.21
C GLU A 65 -2.35 6.52 -3.09
N TYR A 66 -1.42 7.43 -3.38
CA TYR A 66 -1.20 8.63 -2.58
C TYR A 66 -2.35 9.63 -2.79
N THR A 67 -2.75 10.33 -1.72
CA THR A 67 -3.64 11.48 -1.80
C THR A 67 -3.02 12.66 -1.04
N PRO A 68 -2.97 13.86 -1.62
CA PRO A 68 -2.40 15.02 -0.95
C PRO A 68 -3.35 15.62 0.10
N ALA A 69 -4.64 15.27 0.06
CA ALA A 69 -5.67 15.83 0.92
C ALA A 69 -6.60 14.76 1.48
N GLU A 70 -7.22 15.09 2.61
CA GLU A 70 -8.27 14.28 3.21
C GLU A 70 -9.60 14.46 2.49
N CYS A 71 -10.50 13.47 2.64
CA CYS A 71 -11.88 13.61 2.18
C CYS A 71 -12.63 14.64 3.03
N MET A 72 -13.59 15.36 2.42
CA MET A 72 -14.44 16.32 3.15
C MET A 72 -15.29 15.66 4.25
N GLY A 73 -15.60 14.38 4.09
CA GLY A 73 -16.25 13.54 5.08
C GLY A 73 -15.58 12.17 5.09
N ARG A 74 -15.51 11.57 6.27
CA ARG A 74 -14.94 10.23 6.46
C ARG A 74 -16.07 9.26 6.75
N ASP A 75 -15.93 8.06 6.22
CA ASP A 75 -16.93 7.01 6.29
C ASP A 75 -16.62 6.00 7.40
N LYS A 76 -17.68 5.46 7.99
CA LYS A 76 -17.63 4.38 8.98
C LYS A 76 -18.73 3.38 8.67
N TYR A 77 -18.39 2.10 8.64
CA TYR A 77 -19.31 1.05 8.21
C TYR A 77 -19.73 0.17 9.37
N VAL A 78 -21.01 -0.21 9.36
CA VAL A 78 -21.53 -1.36 10.11
C VAL A 78 -21.96 -2.39 9.08
N ILE A 79 -21.28 -3.54 9.05
CA ILE A 79 -21.54 -4.63 8.11
C ILE A 79 -21.74 -5.90 8.92
N ASP A 80 -22.86 -6.59 8.71
CA ASP A 80 -23.21 -7.84 9.42
C ASP A 80 -23.08 -7.74 10.94
N GLY A 81 -23.45 -6.58 11.50
CA GLY A 81 -23.40 -6.30 12.93
C GLY A 81 -22.00 -6.00 13.49
N LYS A 82 -20.95 -5.97 12.65
CA LYS A 82 -19.60 -5.54 13.01
C LYS A 82 -19.41 -4.06 12.67
N GLU A 83 -18.96 -3.27 13.64
CA GLU A 83 -18.65 -1.85 13.45
C GLU A 83 -17.16 -1.68 13.14
N TYR A 84 -16.84 -1.25 11.93
CA TYR A 84 -15.47 -1.03 11.48
C TYR A 84 -14.97 0.35 11.89
N GLU A 85 -13.64 0.51 11.94
CA GLU A 85 -13.00 1.82 12.11
C GLU A 85 -13.36 2.79 10.98
N GLU A 86 -13.28 4.08 11.29
CA GLU A 86 -13.35 5.14 10.28
C GLU A 86 -12.27 4.90 9.21
N CYS A 87 -12.64 5.01 7.93
CA CYS A 87 -11.74 4.77 6.79
C CYS A 87 -11.11 3.36 6.73
N ALA A 88 -11.65 2.35 7.43
CA ALA A 88 -11.01 1.03 7.54
C ALA A 88 -10.75 0.34 6.19
N PHE A 89 -11.60 0.55 5.19
CA PHE A 89 -11.44 -0.04 3.86
C PHE A 89 -10.63 0.83 2.90
N CYS A 90 -10.21 2.02 3.35
CA CYS A 90 -9.46 2.96 2.51
C CYS A 90 -8.02 2.49 2.32
N ARG A 91 -7.60 2.42 1.06
CA ARG A 91 -6.24 2.02 0.67
C ARG A 91 -5.26 3.19 0.57
N ALA A 92 -5.76 4.43 0.61
CA ALA A 92 -4.94 5.59 0.30
C ALA A 92 -3.86 5.86 1.35
N ALA A 93 -2.65 6.22 0.91
CA ALA A 93 -1.63 6.84 1.74
C ALA A 93 -2.04 8.30 2.03
N CYS A 94 -2.90 8.45 3.04
CA CYS A 94 -3.64 9.68 3.33
C CYS A 94 -3.00 10.46 4.50
N PRO A 95 -3.03 11.81 4.48
CA PRO A 95 -2.57 12.62 5.62
C PRO A 95 -3.29 12.33 6.94
N SER A 96 -4.52 11.78 6.88
CA SER A 96 -5.39 11.57 8.05
C SER A 96 -4.94 10.50 9.05
N ARG A 97 -4.00 9.62 8.68
CA ARG A 97 -3.59 8.44 9.47
C ARG A 97 -2.21 7.95 9.04
N ASP A 98 -1.55 7.13 9.85
CA ASP A 98 -0.18 6.65 9.57
C ASP A 98 -0.07 5.42 8.67
N LEU A 99 -1.21 4.79 8.37
CA LEU A 99 -1.25 3.63 7.49
C LEU A 99 -0.74 3.97 6.08
N PHE A 100 0.10 3.07 5.56
CA PHE A 100 0.71 3.15 4.23
C PHE A 100 1.63 4.36 4.04
N LYS A 101 2.32 4.78 5.11
CA LYS A 101 3.43 5.72 5.04
C LYS A 101 4.64 5.11 5.73
N ASP A 102 5.82 5.35 5.17
CA ASP A 102 7.07 4.99 5.83
C ASP A 102 7.17 5.74 7.18
N PRO A 103 7.39 5.06 8.31
CA PRO A 103 7.31 5.66 9.64
C PRO A 103 8.44 6.65 9.94
N ASP A 104 9.54 6.58 9.19
CA ASP A 104 10.71 7.43 9.41
C ASP A 104 10.61 8.71 8.58
N SER A 105 10.22 8.57 7.30
CA SER A 105 10.20 9.66 6.32
C SER A 105 8.81 10.27 6.10
N GLY A 106 7.74 9.52 6.38
CA GLY A 106 6.36 9.87 6.05
C GLY A 106 6.02 9.72 4.57
N LEU A 107 6.90 9.13 3.76
CA LEU A 107 6.67 8.90 2.33
C LEU A 107 5.57 7.87 2.10
N PRO A 108 4.72 8.04 1.07
CA PRO A 108 3.67 7.09 0.75
C PRO A 108 4.25 5.73 0.35
N LEU A 109 3.67 4.67 0.89
CA LEU A 109 3.93 3.29 0.49
C LEU A 109 2.81 2.84 -0.43
N LYS A 110 3.14 2.18 -1.54
CA LYS A 110 2.18 1.61 -2.49
C LYS A 110 2.48 0.13 -2.71
N CYS A 111 1.44 -0.70 -2.80
CA CYS A 111 1.62 -2.11 -3.16
C CYS A 111 1.89 -2.20 -4.66
N ASP A 112 2.99 -2.85 -4.99
CA ASP A 112 3.51 -3.08 -6.34
C ASP A 112 3.25 -4.51 -6.83
N MET A 113 2.41 -5.27 -6.13
CA MET A 113 2.18 -6.70 -6.37
C MET A 113 3.46 -7.56 -6.34
N CYS A 114 4.53 -7.10 -5.68
CA CYS A 114 5.87 -7.70 -5.73
C CYS A 114 6.38 -7.90 -7.17
N GLU A 115 6.18 -6.90 -8.03
CA GLU A 115 6.69 -6.94 -9.40
C GLU A 115 8.20 -7.22 -9.45
N GLY A 116 8.60 -8.15 -10.33
CA GLY A 116 9.95 -8.70 -10.38
C GLY A 116 10.19 -9.91 -9.46
N ASN A 117 9.22 -10.34 -8.64
CA ASN A 117 9.27 -11.63 -7.96
C ASN A 117 8.61 -12.74 -8.81
N GLU A 118 9.38 -13.76 -9.19
CA GLU A 118 8.89 -14.85 -10.05
C GLU A 118 7.79 -15.70 -9.39
N SER A 119 7.79 -15.79 -8.06
CA SER A 119 6.77 -16.53 -7.30
C SER A 119 5.46 -15.74 -7.06
N GLY A 120 5.39 -14.48 -7.54
CA GLY A 120 4.22 -13.60 -7.37
C GLY A 120 4.19 -12.89 -6.00
N PRO A 121 3.02 -12.41 -5.55
CA PRO A 121 2.92 -11.66 -4.30
C PRO A 121 3.27 -12.51 -3.07
N LEU A 122 4.35 -12.16 -2.36
CA LEU A 122 4.82 -12.95 -1.21
C LEU A 122 3.81 -13.01 -0.05
N CYS A 123 2.96 -11.99 0.09
CA CYS A 123 1.89 -12.00 1.09
C CYS A 123 0.85 -13.11 0.82
N VAL A 124 0.62 -13.46 -0.45
CA VAL A 124 -0.23 -14.57 -0.88
C VAL A 124 0.48 -15.89 -0.58
N GLU A 125 1.74 -16.02 -1.00
CA GLU A 125 2.55 -17.24 -0.76
C GLU A 125 2.66 -17.60 0.73
N TRP A 126 2.86 -16.61 1.60
CA TRP A 126 3.01 -16.82 3.03
C TRP A 126 1.67 -17.00 3.77
N CYS A 127 0.54 -16.80 3.11
CA CYS A 127 -0.77 -16.95 3.74
C CYS A 127 -1.24 -18.40 3.72
N LEU A 128 -0.80 -19.17 4.74
CA LEU A 128 -1.15 -20.60 4.86
C LEU A 128 -2.65 -20.91 5.06
N ASN A 129 -3.49 -19.89 5.28
CA ASN A 129 -4.93 -20.02 5.47
C ASN A 129 -5.75 -19.67 4.21
N ASP A 130 -5.09 -19.39 3.08
CA ASP A 130 -5.74 -19.00 1.82
C ASP A 130 -6.71 -17.80 1.98
N VAL A 131 -6.32 -16.83 2.82
CA VAL A 131 -7.03 -15.54 2.97
C VAL A 131 -6.84 -14.69 1.73
N LEU A 132 -5.66 -14.78 1.12
CA LEU A 132 -5.25 -14.00 -0.03
C LEU A 132 -5.08 -14.94 -1.22
N THR A 133 -5.65 -14.60 -2.37
CA THR A 133 -5.50 -15.38 -3.61
C THR A 133 -5.21 -14.45 -4.77
N TYR A 134 -4.19 -14.76 -5.57
CA TYR A 134 -3.78 -13.97 -6.73
C TYR A 134 -4.41 -14.48 -8.02
N GLU A 135 -4.99 -13.58 -8.81
CA GLU A 135 -5.67 -13.87 -10.06
C GLU A 135 -5.29 -12.83 -11.14
N GLU A 136 -5.21 -13.26 -12.40
CA GLU A 136 -4.94 -12.38 -13.55
C GLU A 136 -6.03 -12.52 -14.61
N ARG A 137 -6.35 -11.41 -15.29
CA ARG A 137 -7.25 -11.40 -16.45
C ARG A 137 -6.81 -10.37 -17.49
N GLU A 138 -7.12 -10.61 -18.77
CA GLU A 138 -6.97 -9.59 -19.82
C GLU A 138 -8.22 -8.69 -19.85
N GLU A 139 -8.00 -7.37 -19.94
CA GLU A 139 -9.08 -6.39 -20.08
C GLU A 139 -8.68 -5.32 -21.12
N GLU A 140 -9.64 -4.89 -21.95
CA GLU A 140 -9.43 -3.76 -22.87
C GLU A 140 -9.64 -2.45 -22.10
N VAL A 141 -8.57 -1.67 -21.94
CA VAL A 141 -8.58 -0.41 -21.18
C VAL A 141 -8.11 0.75 -22.04
N GLU A 142 -8.49 1.96 -21.64
CA GLU A 142 -7.91 3.19 -22.21
C GLU A 142 -6.50 3.39 -21.67
N GLU A 143 -5.57 3.82 -22.53
CA GLU A 143 -4.19 4.09 -22.14
C GLU A 143 -4.12 5.31 -21.19
N GLU A 144 -3.72 5.07 -19.94
CA GLU A 144 -3.51 6.07 -18.89
C GLU A 144 -2.01 6.27 -18.60
N VAL A 145 -1.64 7.45 -18.10
CA VAL A 145 -0.25 7.76 -17.70
C VAL A 145 0.00 7.16 -16.32
N GLU A 146 0.87 6.14 -16.25
CA GLU A 146 1.36 5.60 -14.98
C GLU A 146 2.50 6.48 -14.43
N MET A 147 2.36 6.92 -13.18
CA MET A 147 3.45 7.62 -12.46
C MET A 147 4.31 6.60 -11.72
N GLU A 148 5.63 6.78 -11.79
CA GLU A 148 6.59 5.91 -11.09
C GLU A 148 6.61 6.18 -9.57
N GLU A 149 7.04 5.19 -8.77
CA GLU A 149 7.12 5.32 -7.29
C GLU A 149 7.96 6.52 -6.86
N MET A 150 9.06 6.80 -7.57
CA MET A 150 9.92 7.96 -7.31
C MET A 150 9.19 9.29 -7.53
N GLU A 151 8.39 9.38 -8.58
CA GLU A 151 7.60 10.59 -8.89
C GLU A 151 6.53 10.83 -7.83
N ILE A 152 5.85 9.77 -7.37
CA ILE A 152 4.87 9.85 -6.27
C ILE A 152 5.55 10.34 -4.98
N GLY A 153 6.71 9.78 -4.64
CA GLY A 153 7.48 10.16 -3.47
C GLY A 153 7.93 11.63 -3.51
N LEU A 154 8.48 12.07 -4.65
CA LEU A 154 8.88 13.46 -4.87
C LEU A 154 7.67 14.40 -4.87
N GLY A 155 6.57 14.01 -5.51
CA GLY A 155 5.31 14.76 -5.51
C GLY A 155 4.80 15.02 -4.10
N SER A 156 4.76 13.99 -3.26
CA SER A 156 4.37 14.11 -1.84
C SER A 156 5.26 15.08 -1.06
N LEU A 157 6.58 15.08 -1.32
CA LEU A 157 7.50 16.03 -0.71
C LEU A 157 7.30 17.46 -1.23
N ILE A 158 7.01 17.62 -2.52
CA ILE A 158 6.72 18.91 -3.15
C ILE A 158 5.42 19.49 -2.57
N ASP A 159 4.37 18.69 -2.43
CA ASP A 159 3.10 19.12 -1.84
C ASP A 159 3.29 19.58 -0.39
N LYS A 160 4.18 18.93 0.36
CA LYS A 160 4.45 19.25 1.77
C LYS A 160 5.39 20.44 1.97
N TYR A 161 6.41 20.61 1.13
CA TYR A 161 7.53 21.53 1.37
C TYR A 161 7.73 22.59 0.30
N GLY A 162 7.06 22.48 -0.86
CA GLY A 162 7.21 23.35 -2.02
C GLY A 162 8.39 22.96 -2.92
N LEU A 163 8.22 23.14 -4.23
CA LEU A 163 9.20 22.74 -5.26
C LEU A 163 10.57 23.40 -5.07
N ASP A 164 10.61 24.71 -4.82
CA ASP A 164 11.86 25.46 -4.67
C ASP A 164 12.74 24.94 -3.53
N LYS A 165 12.10 24.54 -2.42
CA LYS A 165 12.78 24.01 -1.25
C LYS A 165 13.33 22.60 -1.50
N ILE A 166 12.58 21.77 -2.22
CA ILE A 166 13.05 20.44 -2.64
C ILE A 166 14.21 20.57 -3.62
N ALA A 167 14.06 21.38 -4.68
CA ALA A 167 15.10 21.59 -5.69
C ALA A 167 16.41 22.11 -5.09
N SER A 168 16.35 23.11 -4.21
CA SER A 168 17.54 23.65 -3.52
C SER A 168 18.18 22.64 -2.56
N THR A 169 17.36 21.81 -1.88
CA THR A 169 17.88 20.76 -0.99
C THR A 169 18.61 19.67 -1.77
N VAL A 170 18.03 19.20 -2.88
CA VAL A 170 18.64 18.20 -3.77
C VAL A 170 19.94 18.74 -4.37
N ALA A 171 19.92 19.96 -4.90
CA ALA A 171 21.12 20.60 -5.48
C ALA A 171 22.26 20.76 -4.46
N ARG A 172 21.94 21.02 -3.19
CA ARG A 172 22.94 21.10 -2.12
C ARG A 172 23.48 19.72 -1.72
N MET A 173 22.65 18.67 -1.76
CA MET A 173 23.08 17.30 -1.46
C MET A 173 23.95 16.75 -2.58
N SER A 174 23.63 17.02 -3.84
CA SER A 174 24.40 16.56 -5.01
C SER A 174 25.79 17.22 -5.15
N GLN A 175 26.06 18.28 -4.38
CA GLN A 175 27.38 18.94 -4.32
C GLN A 175 28.24 18.45 -3.15
N LYS A 176 27.70 17.60 -2.27
CA LYS A 176 28.42 17.04 -1.10
C LYS A 176 29.04 15.67 -1.38
N ASP A 177 28.90 15.17 -2.60
CA ASP A 177 29.55 13.96 -3.12
C ASP A 177 30.75 14.32 -4.00
#